data_AF-A0A0Q5LYP9-F1
#
_entry.id   AF-A0A0Q5LYP9-F1
#
_cell.length_a   1.000
_cell.length_b   1.000
_cell.length_c   1.000
_cell.angle_alpha   90.00
_cell.angle_beta   90.00
_cell.angle_gamma   90.00
#
_symmetry.space_group_name_H-M   'P 1'
#
loop_
_entity.id
_entity.type
_entity.pdbx_description
1 polymer ?
#
loop_
_entity_poly.entity_id
_entity_poly.type
_entity_poly.pdbx_seq_one_letter_code
_entity_poly.pdbx_strand_id
1 'polypeptide(L)'
;MDPLTEKELELAARRQGITKSQFIINAVERALGRKDPAALFHKVMDDSARYRVEDELPDEALSPIKAALRQTLRARHTQEQDDYAAYLSERQSQVPGGAD
;
A
#
# COMPACT_ATOMS: atom_id res chain seq x y z
N MET A 1 -9.66 28.45 1.74
CA MET A 1 -10.75 28.59 0.76
C MET A 1 -11.15 30.05 0.71
N ASP A 2 -11.78 30.49 -0.37
CA ASP A 2 -12.37 31.81 -0.45
C ASP A 2 -13.49 31.96 0.61
N PRO A 3 -13.51 33.03 1.44
CA PRO A 3 -14.48 33.19 2.54
C PRO A 3 -15.95 33.22 2.10
N LEU A 4 -16.22 33.63 0.85
CA LEU A 4 -17.56 33.61 0.28
C LEU A 4 -18.04 32.16 0.08
N THR A 5 -17.17 31.34 -0.50
CA THR A 5 -17.42 29.91 -0.76
C THR A 5 -17.69 29.14 0.54
N GLU A 6 -16.99 29.49 1.63
CA GLU A 6 -17.19 28.84 2.92
C GLU A 6 -18.59 29.09 3.51
N LYS A 7 -19.11 30.32 3.39
CA LYS A 7 -20.48 30.65 3.83
C LYS A 7 -21.54 29.93 3.03
N GLU A 8 -21.34 29.79 1.71
CA GLU A 8 -22.25 29.07 0.83
C GLU A 8 -22.29 27.57 1.17
N LEU A 9 -21.14 26.97 1.47
CA LEU A 9 -21.04 25.59 1.93
C LEU A 9 -21.77 25.36 3.25
N GLU A 10 -21.64 26.28 4.21
CA GLU A 10 -22.35 26.18 5.49
C GLU A 10 -23.87 26.30 5.32
N LEU A 11 -24.33 27.22 4.45
CA LEU A 11 -25.74 27.36 4.15
C LEU A 11 -26.30 26.10 3.46
N ALA A 12 -25.55 25.53 2.52
CA ALA A 12 -25.94 24.31 1.81
C ALA A 12 -26.01 23.10 2.75
N ALA A 13 -25.02 22.95 3.65
CA ALA A 13 -25.01 21.91 4.68
C ALA A 13 -26.20 22.06 5.65
N ARG A 14 -26.48 23.28 6.11
CA ARG A 14 -27.63 23.60 6.98
C ARG A 14 -28.97 23.26 6.33
N ARG A 15 -29.15 23.56 5.04
CA ARG A 15 -30.38 23.20 4.28
C ARG A 15 -30.63 21.70 4.22
N GLN A 16 -29.58 20.89 4.30
CA GLN A 16 -29.65 19.43 4.29
C GLN A 16 -29.64 18.83 5.71
N GLY A 17 -29.58 19.65 6.77
CA GLY A 17 -29.52 19.18 8.15
C GLY A 17 -28.22 18.44 8.51
N ILE A 18 -27.15 18.63 7.74
CA ILE A 18 -25.85 17.97 7.94
C ILE A 18 -24.76 18.99 8.27
N THR A 19 -23.65 18.51 8.83
CA THR A 19 -22.50 19.37 9.12
C THR A 19 -21.77 19.74 7.82
N LYS A 20 -21.04 20.86 7.85
CA LYS A 20 -20.18 21.29 6.72
C LYS A 20 -19.22 20.17 6.30
N SER A 21 -18.60 19.50 7.27
CA SER A 21 -17.70 18.36 7.01
C SER A 21 -18.41 17.23 6.26
N GLN A 22 -19.62 16.85 6.70
CA GLN A 22 -20.38 15.78 6.03
C GLN A 22 -20.84 16.20 4.62
N PHE A 23 -21.21 17.46 4.43
CA PHE A 23 -21.54 17.99 3.12
C PHE A 23 -20.36 17.91 2.14
N ILE A 24 -19.16 18.28 2.60
CA ILE A 24 -17.94 18.20 1.79
C ILE A 24 -17.61 16.74 1.46
N ILE A 25 -17.68 15.83 2.43
CA ILE A 25 -17.47 14.39 2.20
C ILE A 25 -18.44 13.87 1.14
N ASN A 26 -19.75 14.11 1.30
CA ASN A 26 -20.77 13.67 0.35
C ASN A 26 -20.56 14.27 -1.05
N ALA A 27 -20.16 15.55 -1.13
CA ALA A 27 -19.89 16.22 -2.40
C ALA A 27 -18.65 15.63 -3.10
N VAL A 28 -17.60 15.33 -2.34
CA VAL A 28 -16.39 14.67 -2.83
C VAL A 28 -16.70 13.25 -3.28
N GLU A 29 -17.43 12.47 -2.49
CA GLU A 29 -17.88 11.12 -2.85
C GLU A 29 -18.75 11.12 -4.12
N ARG A 30 -19.61 12.14 -4.28
CA ARG A 30 -20.44 12.32 -5.46
C ARG A 30 -19.64 12.77 -6.68
N ALA A 31 -18.67 13.67 -6.52
CA ALA A 31 -17.80 14.16 -7.59
C ALA A 31 -16.79 13.10 -8.06
N LEU A 32 -16.31 12.26 -7.14
CA LEU A 32 -15.53 11.07 -7.42
C LEU A 32 -16.37 9.92 -8.00
N GLY A 33 -17.69 10.11 -8.06
CA GLY A 33 -18.65 9.26 -8.75
C GLY A 33 -18.70 7.86 -8.18
N ARG A 34 -19.35 7.68 -7.02
CA ARG A 34 -19.72 6.37 -6.41
C ARG A 34 -18.91 5.19 -6.96
N LYS A 35 -17.62 5.11 -6.64
CA LYS A 35 -16.93 3.83 -6.71
C LYS A 35 -17.30 3.13 -5.42
N ASP A 36 -18.18 2.15 -5.54
CA ASP A 36 -18.33 1.10 -4.54
C ASP A 36 -16.92 0.76 -4.00
N PRO A 37 -16.68 0.87 -2.68
CA PRO A 37 -15.38 0.55 -2.10
C PRO A 37 -14.87 -0.82 -2.55
N ALA A 38 -15.77 -1.79 -2.74
CA ALA A 38 -15.44 -3.10 -3.28
C ALA A 38 -15.00 -3.00 -4.75
N ALA A 39 -15.66 -2.21 -5.58
CA ALA A 39 -15.24 -1.97 -6.97
C ALA A 39 -13.89 -1.26 -7.07
N LEU A 40 -13.56 -0.36 -6.15
CA LEU A 40 -12.23 0.25 -6.07
C LEU A 40 -11.18 -0.77 -5.64
N PHE A 41 -11.48 -1.61 -4.65
CA PHE A 41 -10.63 -2.71 -4.23
C PHE A 41 -10.38 -3.69 -5.38
N HIS A 42 -11.41 -4.14 -6.09
CA HIS A 42 -11.28 -5.00 -7.26
C HIS A 42 -10.44 -4.35 -8.35
N LYS A 43 -10.66 -3.06 -8.65
CA LYS A 43 -9.86 -2.35 -9.62
C LYS A 43 -8.37 -2.29 -9.23
N VAL A 44 -8.07 -2.00 -7.97
CA VAL A 44 -6.69 -1.97 -7.47
C VAL A 44 -6.07 -3.38 -7.53
N MET A 45 -6.83 -4.41 -7.16
CA MET A 45 -6.38 -5.79 -7.27
C MET A 45 -6.13 -6.20 -8.71
N ASP A 46 -7.03 -5.88 -9.64
CA ASP A 46 -6.88 -6.14 -11.07
C ASP A 46 -5.69 -5.37 -11.68
N ASP A 47 -5.50 -4.10 -11.30
CA ASP A 47 -4.37 -3.28 -11.74
C ASP A 47 -3.05 -3.81 -11.16
N SER A 48 -3.04 -4.33 -9.93
CA SER A 48 -1.88 -4.97 -9.30
C SER A 48 -1.58 -6.36 -9.85
N ALA A 49 -2.60 -7.11 -10.26
CA ALA A 49 -2.47 -8.44 -10.87
C ALA A 49 -1.77 -8.39 -12.24
N ARG A 50 -1.71 -7.20 -12.86
CA ARG A 50 -0.94 -6.97 -14.10
C ARG A 50 0.57 -6.93 -13.87
N TYR A 51 1.04 -6.81 -12.62
CA TYR A 51 2.44 -7.05 -12.30
C TYR A 51 2.70 -8.56 -12.28
N ARG A 52 2.76 -9.15 -13.48
CA ARG A 52 3.33 -10.48 -13.66
C ARG A 52 4.84 -10.32 -13.69
N VAL A 53 5.49 -10.88 -12.68
CA VAL A 53 6.89 -11.27 -12.82
C VAL A 53 6.89 -12.33 -13.92
N GLU A 54 7.38 -11.97 -15.11
CA GLU A 54 7.57 -12.96 -16.18
C GLU A 54 8.47 -14.10 -15.69
N ASP A 55 8.34 -15.28 -16.30
CA ASP A 55 9.16 -16.44 -15.96
C ASP A 55 10.65 -16.07 -15.96
N GLU A 56 11.40 -16.62 -15.00
CA GLU A 56 12.60 -15.99 -14.44
C GLU A 56 13.74 -15.66 -15.42
N LEU A 57 13.79 -16.04 -16.69
CA LEU A 57 14.97 -15.90 -17.57
C LEU A 57 16.30 -16.42 -16.95
N PRO A 58 16.96 -17.41 -17.60
CA PRO A 58 18.29 -17.85 -17.18
C PRO A 58 19.29 -16.68 -17.12
N ASP A 59 20.28 -16.74 -16.23
CA ASP A 59 21.31 -15.69 -16.12
C ASP A 59 22.06 -15.51 -17.45
N GLU A 60 22.14 -16.59 -18.23
CA GLU A 60 22.75 -16.68 -19.55
C GLU A 60 21.97 -15.91 -20.63
N ALA A 61 20.68 -15.65 -20.41
CA ALA A 61 19.84 -14.85 -21.32
C ALA A 61 19.93 -13.35 -21.02
N LEU A 62 20.57 -12.95 -19.91
CA LEU A 62 20.75 -11.56 -19.50
C LEU A 62 22.04 -10.97 -20.07
N SER A 63 22.09 -9.64 -20.19
CA SER A 63 23.37 -8.98 -20.45
C SER A 63 24.33 -9.16 -19.26
N PRO A 64 25.66 -9.16 -19.46
CA PRO A 64 26.63 -9.42 -18.40
C PRO A 64 26.46 -8.53 -17.17
N ILE A 65 26.12 -7.25 -17.39
CA ILE A 65 25.88 -6.27 -16.31
C ILE A 65 24.63 -6.65 -15.50
N LYS A 66 23.55 -7.08 -16.16
CA LYS A 66 22.31 -7.47 -15.49
C LYS A 66 22.49 -8.77 -14.70
N ALA A 67 23.23 -9.74 -15.26
CA ALA A 67 23.57 -10.98 -14.58
C ALA A 67 24.39 -10.73 -13.30
N ALA A 68 25.44 -9.90 -13.38
CA ALA A 68 26.26 -9.54 -12.22
C ALA A 68 25.46 -8.79 -11.14
N LEU A 69 24.57 -7.89 -11.55
CA LEU A 69 23.66 -7.19 -10.63
C LEU A 69 22.71 -8.18 -9.94
N ARG A 70 22.10 -9.10 -10.69
CA ARG A 70 21.21 -10.13 -10.15
C ARG A 70 21.91 -11.02 -9.14
N GLN A 71 23.14 -11.45 -9.44
CA GLN A 71 23.95 -12.25 -8.52
C GLN A 71 24.24 -11.51 -7.22
N THR A 72 24.64 -10.23 -7.29
CA THR A 72 24.90 -9.41 -6.10
C THR A 72 23.64 -9.25 -5.24
N LEU A 73 22.50 -8.99 -5.88
CA LEU A 73 21.22 -8.84 -5.18
C LEU A 73 20.79 -10.14 -4.50
N ARG A 74 20.95 -11.29 -5.17
CA ARG A 74 20.67 -12.60 -4.57
C ARG A 74 21.56 -12.88 -3.36
N ALA A 75 22.87 -12.65 -3.48
CA ALA A 75 23.81 -12.86 -2.39
C ALA A 75 23.46 -12.00 -1.17
N ARG A 76 23.14 -10.73 -1.39
CA ARG A 76 22.70 -9.82 -0.33
C ARG A 76 21.40 -10.27 0.32
N HIS A 77 20.41 -10.67 -0.48
CA HIS A 77 19.13 -11.14 0.03
C HIS A 77 19.29 -12.40 0.91
N THR A 78 20.14 -13.36 0.51
CA THR A 78 20.45 -14.54 1.33
C THR A 78 21.07 -14.13 2.68
N GLN A 79 22.04 -13.21 2.66
CA GLN A 79 22.63 -12.72 3.91
C GLN A 79 21.60 -12.04 4.82
N GLU A 80 20.74 -11.17 4.26
CA GLU A 80 19.69 -10.49 5.03
C GLU A 80 18.68 -11.50 5.62
N GLN A 81 18.39 -12.60 4.91
CA GLN A 81 17.54 -13.67 5.42
C GLN A 81 18.20 -14.45 6.56
N ASP A 82 19.48 -14.77 6.43
CA ASP A 82 20.26 -15.47 7.47
C ASP A 82 20.37 -14.60 8.74
N ASP A 83 20.66 -13.31 8.58
CA ASP A 83 20.73 -12.33 9.66
C ASP A 83 19.37 -12.19 10.36
N TYR A 84 18.27 -12.15 9.61
CA TYR A 84 16.93 -12.09 10.16
C TYR A 84 16.55 -13.38 10.90
N ALA A 85 16.93 -14.55 10.37
CA ALA A 85 16.73 -15.83 11.03
C ALA A 85 17.51 -15.91 12.35
N ALA A 86 18.76 -15.43 12.38
CA ALA A 86 19.56 -15.32 13.58
C ALA A 86 18.87 -14.42 14.62
N TYR A 87 18.43 -13.22 14.23
CA TYR A 87 17.69 -12.31 15.09
C TYR A 87 16.43 -12.95 15.70
N LEU A 88 15.65 -13.68 14.90
CA LEU A 88 14.46 -14.38 15.39
C LEU A 88 14.83 -15.46 16.41
N SER A 89 15.92 -16.20 16.18
CA SER A 89 16.38 -17.26 17.10
C SER A 89 16.88 -16.72 18.43
N GLU A 90 17.58 -15.58 18.42
CA GLU A 90 18.01 -14.86 19.62
C GLU A 90 16.80 -14.36 20.40
N ARG A 91 15.84 -13.74 19.69
CA ARG A 91 14.60 -13.24 20.29
C ARG A 91 13.77 -14.36 20.92
N GLN A 92 13.69 -15.53 20.28
CA GLN A 92 12.99 -16.69 20.84
C GLN A 92 13.69 -17.23 22.09
N SER A 93 15.02 -17.23 22.10
CA SER A 93 15.83 -17.68 23.25
C SER A 93 15.83 -16.68 24.41
N GLN A 94 15.55 -15.40 24.13
CA GLN A 94 15.46 -14.33 25.12
C GLN A 94 14.08 -14.16 25.77
N VAL A 95 13.04 -14.92 25.38
CA VAL A 95 11.76 -14.95 26.11
C VAL A 95 11.89 -16.00 27.22
N PRO A 96 12.17 -15.62 28.49
CA PRO A 96 12.11 -16.57 29.60
C PRO A 96 10.63 -16.74 29.99
N GLY A 97 10.27 -17.92 30.48
CA GLY A 97 8.90 -18.30 30.82
C GLY A 97 8.14 -17.23 31.61
N GLY A 98 7.05 -16.75 31.01
CA GLY A 98 5.94 -16.09 31.71
C GLY A 98 4.76 -17.05 31.80
N ALA A 99 4.90 -18.11 32.58
CA ALA A 99 3.81 -18.98 33.04
C ALA A 99 4.31 -19.86 34.20
N ASP A 100 4.23 -19.31 35.41
CA ASP A 100 3.67 -19.98 36.61
C ASP A 100 3.46 -18.92 37.71
#